data_AF-C2XTD9-F1
#
_entry.id   AF-C2XTD9-F1
#
_cell.length_a   1.000
_cell.length_b   1.000
_cell.length_c   1.000
_cell.angle_alpha   90.00
_cell.angle_beta   90.00
_cell.angle_gamma   90.00
#
_symmetry.space_group_name_H-M   'P 1'
#
loop_
_entity.id
_entity.type
_entity.pdbx_description
1 polymer ?
#
loop_
_entity_poly.entity_id
_entity_poly.type
_entity_poly.pdbx_seq_one_letter_code
_entity_poly.pdbx_strand_id
1 'polypeptide(L)'
;MKRGGNKRKKRLIAGVLAAAFLIPTTGFAYQSIMADGIYGSFENLKKHAGAMTLEAYMRFNAKLSQAKDEMGVKEYEEFTKELKKLTNAKLEYGDSNGNIDYDQLSSAKKEEMKKVEMELQPYFDKLNGHKSSKEVLTSEEYEQYMEALMSYQTVLVKAKSSGGITVEEVPEAYKERFIKAEQFMEYVDEKVR
;
A
#
# COMPACT_ATOMS: atom_id res chain seq x y z
N MET A 1 -25.29 25.21 -20.11
CA MET A 1 -24.54 23.92 -20.20
C MET A 1 -24.41 23.32 -18.82
N LYS A 2 -25.11 22.21 -18.55
CA LYS A 2 -24.97 21.44 -17.31
C LYS A 2 -23.83 20.43 -17.49
N ARG A 3 -22.66 20.69 -16.88
CA ARG A 3 -21.63 19.65 -16.72
C ARG A 3 -22.09 18.74 -15.58
N GLY A 4 -22.61 17.57 -15.96
CA GLY A 4 -22.90 16.49 -15.03
C GLY A 4 -21.60 16.04 -14.39
N GLY A 5 -21.35 16.53 -13.16
CA GLY A 5 -20.30 16.02 -12.30
C GLY A 5 -20.61 14.57 -11.98
N ASN A 6 -19.95 13.66 -12.69
CA ASN A 6 -20.02 12.25 -12.41
C ASN A 6 -19.45 12.06 -11.00
N LYS A 7 -20.32 11.78 -10.02
CA LYS A 7 -19.93 11.40 -8.66
C LYS A 7 -19.28 10.01 -8.72
N ARG A 8 -18.11 9.88 -9.34
CA ARG A 8 -17.24 8.73 -9.10
C ARG A 8 -16.87 8.81 -7.64
N LYS A 9 -17.37 7.87 -6.84
CA LYS A 9 -17.11 7.76 -5.41
C LYS A 9 -15.59 7.84 -5.23
N LYS A 10 -15.10 8.93 -4.63
CA LYS A 10 -13.71 9.10 -4.22
C LYS A 10 -13.37 7.94 -3.28
N ARG A 11 -12.88 6.84 -3.83
CA ARG A 11 -12.30 5.75 -3.05
C ARG A 11 -10.96 6.30 -2.60
N LEU A 12 -10.91 6.74 -1.35
CA LEU A 12 -9.71 7.18 -0.64
C LEU A 12 -8.62 6.12 -0.85
N ILE A 13 -7.66 6.39 -1.74
CA ILE A 13 -6.41 5.64 -1.79
C ILE A 13 -5.59 6.14 -0.60
N ALA A 14 -6.00 5.74 0.59
CA ALA A 14 -5.20 5.89 1.78
C ALA A 14 -3.95 5.00 1.61
N GLY A 15 -2.77 5.51 1.98
CA GLY A 15 -1.47 4.94 1.65
C GLY A 15 -1.43 3.42 1.75
N VAL A 16 -0.82 2.75 0.76
CA VAL A 16 -0.77 1.29 0.43
C VAL A 16 -1.29 0.29 1.49
N LEU A 17 -0.95 0.47 2.78
CA LEU A 17 -1.61 -0.18 3.94
C LEU A 17 -3.00 0.38 4.30
N ALA A 18 -3.80 0.93 3.40
CA ALA A 18 -5.17 1.35 3.71
C ALA A 18 -6.08 1.23 2.49
N ALA A 19 -5.55 1.44 1.29
CA ALA A 19 -6.23 1.13 0.03
C ALA A 19 -6.50 -0.39 -0.12
N ALA A 20 -5.63 -1.27 0.38
CA ALA A 20 -5.88 -2.72 0.43
C ALA A 20 -6.88 -3.16 1.54
N PHE A 21 -7.36 -2.24 2.38
CA PHE A 21 -8.15 -2.53 3.59
C PHE A 21 -9.62 -2.06 3.53
N LEU A 22 -10.18 -1.88 2.33
CA LEU A 22 -11.56 -1.42 2.12
C LEU A 22 -12.58 -2.57 1.87
N ILE A 23 -12.40 -3.73 2.51
CA ILE A 23 -13.45 -4.77 2.55
C ILE A 23 -13.93 -4.92 3.99
N PRO A 24 -15.25 -4.85 4.26
CA PRO A 24 -15.80 -5.19 5.57
C PRO A 24 -15.53 -6.67 5.87
N THR A 25 -14.56 -6.96 6.74
CA THR A 25 -14.33 -8.32 7.24
C THR A 25 -15.38 -8.64 8.29
N THR A 26 -16.31 -9.54 7.98
CA THR A 26 -17.28 -10.07 8.94
C THR A 26 -16.61 -11.13 9.82
N GLY A 27 -16.48 -10.85 11.11
CA GLY A 27 -16.12 -11.84 12.13
C GLY A 27 -14.66 -11.74 12.62
N PHE A 28 -14.46 -11.12 13.77
CA PHE A 28 -13.23 -11.29 14.53
C PHE A 28 -13.28 -12.65 15.24
N ALA A 29 -12.77 -13.71 14.62
CA ALA A 29 -12.37 -14.90 15.36
C ALA A 29 -11.02 -14.60 16.02
N TYR A 30 -10.92 -14.76 17.34
CA TYR A 30 -9.66 -14.71 18.09
C TYR A 30 -8.78 -15.92 17.72
N GLN A 31 -8.25 -15.94 16.50
CA GLN A 31 -7.15 -16.80 16.10
C GLN A 31 -5.81 -16.12 16.43
N SER A 32 -4.70 -16.87 16.36
CA SER A 32 -3.35 -16.38 16.64
C SER A 32 -3.11 -15.00 16.01
N ILE A 33 -2.45 -14.10 16.75
CA ILE A 33 -2.10 -12.77 16.24
C ILE A 33 -0.98 -12.93 15.19
N MET A 34 -1.34 -13.25 13.95
CA MET A 34 -0.43 -13.37 12.81
C MET A 34 0.34 -12.08 12.56
N ALA A 35 -0.25 -10.93 12.91
CA ALA A 35 0.42 -9.64 12.86
C ALA A 35 1.67 -9.57 13.76
N ASP A 36 1.77 -10.38 14.83
CA ASP A 36 2.99 -10.48 15.66
C ASP A 36 4.14 -11.12 14.86
N GLY A 37 3.85 -12.02 13.92
CA GLY A 37 4.88 -12.59 13.03
C GLY A 37 5.56 -11.55 12.13
N ILE A 38 4.84 -10.46 11.83
CA ILE A 38 5.29 -9.35 10.99
C ILE A 38 5.93 -8.24 11.85
N TYR A 39 5.19 -7.73 12.84
CA TYR A 39 5.59 -6.56 13.62
C TYR A 39 6.23 -6.89 14.98
N GLY A 40 6.28 -8.16 15.38
CA GLY A 40 6.72 -8.61 16.70
C GLY A 40 5.66 -8.42 17.77
N SER A 41 5.08 -7.22 17.87
CA SER A 41 3.94 -6.91 18.73
C SER A 41 3.26 -5.59 18.36
N PHE A 42 2.03 -5.36 18.83
CA PHE A 42 1.40 -4.05 18.75
C PHE A 42 2.21 -2.96 19.46
N GLU A 43 2.83 -3.27 20.61
CA GLU A 43 3.68 -2.32 21.32
C GLU A 43 4.92 -1.92 20.51
N ASN A 44 5.53 -2.87 19.80
CA ASN A 44 6.67 -2.59 18.93
C ASN A 44 6.27 -1.65 17.79
N LEU A 45 5.11 -1.89 17.17
CA LEU A 45 4.58 -0.99 16.14
C LEU A 45 4.32 0.41 16.70
N LYS A 46 3.69 0.53 17.87
CA LYS A 46 3.35 1.81 18.50
C LYS A 46 4.58 2.67 18.84
N LYS A 47 5.74 2.04 19.11
CA LYS A 47 7.02 2.76 19.32
C LYS A 47 7.49 3.53 18.09
N HIS A 48 7.15 3.06 16.88
CA HIS A 48 7.64 3.61 15.62
C HIS A 48 6.56 4.41 14.87
N ALA A 49 5.30 3.99 14.98
CA ALA A 49 4.16 4.63 14.34
C ALA A 49 3.12 5.04 15.40
N GLY A 50 3.36 6.18 16.06
CA GLY A 50 2.55 6.64 17.20
C GLY A 50 1.06 6.87 16.90
N ALA A 51 0.69 7.03 15.62
CA ALA A 51 -0.69 7.16 15.16
C ALA A 51 -1.41 5.80 15.00
N MET A 52 -0.72 4.66 15.08
CA MET A 52 -1.32 3.35 14.89
C MET A 52 -2.21 2.94 16.08
N THR A 53 -3.43 2.52 15.75
CA THR A 53 -4.41 2.04 16.72
C THR A 53 -4.44 0.51 16.78
N LEU A 54 -4.88 -0.04 17.92
CA LEU A 54 -5.08 -1.48 18.06
C LEU A 54 -6.09 -2.01 17.03
N GLU A 55 -7.10 -1.20 16.68
CA GLU A 55 -8.08 -1.53 15.66
C GLU A 55 -7.44 -1.68 14.27
N ALA A 56 -6.54 -0.78 13.88
CA ALA A 56 -5.79 -0.89 12.63
C ALA A 56 -4.89 -2.13 12.62
N TYR A 57 -4.24 -2.42 13.74
CA TYR A 57 -3.44 -3.62 13.93
C TYR A 57 -4.27 -4.92 13.81
N MET A 58 -5.46 -4.96 14.42
CA MET A 58 -6.38 -6.11 14.32
C MET A 58 -6.99 -6.27 12.93
N ARG A 59 -7.26 -5.17 12.21
CA ARG A 59 -7.65 -5.24 10.79
C ARG A 59 -6.56 -5.86 9.93
N PHE A 60 -5.30 -5.46 10.15
CA PHE A 60 -4.16 -6.06 9.48
C PHE A 60 -4.07 -7.56 9.79
N ASN A 61 -4.24 -7.96 11.05
CA ASN A 61 -4.27 -9.36 11.45
C ASN A 61 -5.37 -10.17 10.72
N ALA A 62 -6.59 -9.64 10.66
CA ALA A 62 -7.70 -10.29 9.96
C ALA A 62 -7.40 -10.50 8.47
N LYS A 63 -6.70 -9.55 7.84
CA LYS A 63 -6.28 -9.67 6.43
C LYS A 63 -5.17 -10.67 6.20
N LEU A 64 -4.20 -10.79 7.12
CA LEU A 64 -3.24 -11.89 7.08
C LEU A 64 -3.94 -13.25 7.19
N SER A 65 -4.94 -13.35 8.07
CA SER A 65 -5.75 -14.57 8.17
C SER A 65 -6.50 -14.87 6.87
N GLN A 66 -7.15 -13.87 6.27
CA GLN A 66 -7.81 -14.02 4.97
C GLN A 66 -6.82 -14.48 3.88
N ALA A 67 -5.63 -13.89 3.83
CA ALA A 67 -4.60 -14.27 2.88
C ALA A 67 -4.16 -15.73 3.06
N LYS A 68 -4.09 -16.21 4.30
CA LYS A 68 -3.77 -17.60 4.59
C LYS A 68 -4.85 -18.57 4.09
N ASP A 69 -6.11 -18.16 4.11
CA ASP A 69 -7.22 -18.99 3.63
C ASP A 69 -7.30 -19.01 2.08
N GLU A 70 -6.85 -17.94 1.42
CA GLU A 70 -6.85 -17.79 -0.05
C GLU A 70 -5.57 -18.31 -0.74
N MET A 71 -4.52 -18.55 0.03
CA MET A 71 -3.20 -18.96 -0.47
C MET A 71 -2.83 -20.37 -0.01
N GLY A 72 -2.07 -21.08 -0.85
CA GLY A 72 -1.41 -22.31 -0.41
C GLY A 72 -0.35 -22.02 0.67
N VAL A 73 0.01 -23.02 1.48
CA VAL A 73 0.98 -22.84 2.59
C VAL A 73 2.29 -22.20 2.11
N LYS A 74 2.87 -22.69 1.01
CA LYS A 74 4.13 -22.15 0.45
C LYS A 74 3.99 -20.73 -0.06
N GLU A 75 2.88 -20.44 -0.76
CA GLU A 75 2.57 -19.12 -1.29
C GLU A 75 2.41 -18.11 -0.14
N TYR A 76 1.74 -18.50 0.95
CA TYR A 76 1.58 -17.66 2.14
C TYR A 76 2.91 -17.41 2.87
N GLU A 77 3.78 -18.41 2.97
CA GLU A 77 5.13 -18.26 3.54
C GLU A 77 5.98 -17.28 2.72
N GLU A 78 5.93 -17.37 1.39
CA GLU A 78 6.62 -16.43 0.49
C GLU A 78 6.04 -15.00 0.63
N PHE A 79 4.71 -14.86 0.59
CA PHE A 79 4.03 -13.59 0.78
C PHE A 79 4.42 -12.92 2.10
N THR A 80 4.33 -13.64 3.23
CA THR A 80 4.62 -13.07 4.55
C THR A 80 6.10 -12.74 4.75
N LYS A 81 7.01 -13.51 4.14
CA LYS A 81 8.44 -13.20 4.11
C LYS A 81 8.72 -11.87 3.39
N GLU A 82 8.13 -11.66 2.21
CA GLU A 82 8.30 -10.42 1.46
C GLU A 82 7.60 -9.24 2.14
N LEU A 83 6.42 -9.47 2.69
CA LEU A 83 5.66 -8.46 3.41
C LEU A 83 6.47 -7.95 4.62
N LYS A 84 7.18 -8.84 5.31
CA LYS A 84 8.04 -8.48 6.43
C LYS A 84 9.18 -7.53 6.03
N LYS A 85 9.75 -7.68 4.82
CA LYS A 85 10.76 -6.73 4.31
C LYS A 85 10.14 -5.34 4.14
N LEU A 86 8.96 -5.26 3.51
CA LEU A 86 8.25 -3.99 3.34
C LEU A 86 7.90 -3.34 4.68
N THR A 87 7.36 -4.10 5.64
CA THR A 87 6.97 -3.55 6.94
C THR A 87 8.18 -3.12 7.77
N ASN A 88 9.30 -3.84 7.71
CA ASN A 88 10.53 -3.43 8.38
C ASN A 88 11.05 -2.11 7.80
N ALA A 89 11.04 -1.95 6.48
CA ALA A 89 11.40 -0.68 5.84
C ALA A 89 10.45 0.45 6.25
N LYS A 90 9.15 0.18 6.39
CA LYS A 90 8.19 1.17 6.89
C LYS A 90 8.42 1.56 8.35
N LEU A 91 8.89 0.64 9.20
CA LEU A 91 9.26 0.97 10.58
C LEU A 91 10.53 1.83 10.66
N GLU A 92 11.48 1.60 9.74
CA GLU A 92 12.78 2.26 9.74
C GLU A 92 12.75 3.63 9.03
N TYR A 93 12.08 3.72 7.88
CA TYR A 93 12.11 4.89 6.99
C TYR A 93 10.75 5.59 6.85
N GLY A 94 9.70 5.06 7.46
CA GLY A 94 8.36 5.62 7.36
C GLY A 94 8.17 6.88 8.20
N ASP A 95 7.28 7.76 7.75
CA ASP A 95 6.73 8.83 8.57
C ASP A 95 5.79 8.27 9.66
N SER A 96 5.12 9.14 10.43
CA SER A 96 4.17 8.71 11.47
C SER A 96 2.99 7.87 10.95
N ASN A 97 2.78 7.84 9.64
CA ASN A 97 1.74 7.08 8.94
C ASN A 97 2.30 5.83 8.24
N GLY A 98 3.61 5.59 8.30
CA GLY A 98 4.28 4.48 7.61
C GLY A 98 4.44 4.70 6.11
N ASN A 99 4.29 5.93 5.62
CA ASN A 99 4.63 6.30 4.25
C ASN A 99 6.13 6.57 4.15
N ILE A 100 6.78 6.09 3.10
CA ILE A 100 8.22 6.28 2.89
C ILE A 100 8.44 7.41 1.88
N ASP A 101 9.36 8.32 2.21
CA ASP A 101 9.90 9.31 1.28
C ASP A 101 11.05 8.67 0.51
N TYR A 102 10.73 8.08 -0.65
CA TYR A 102 11.71 7.31 -1.43
C TYR A 102 12.82 8.17 -2.03
N ASP A 103 12.63 9.50 -2.09
CA ASP A 103 13.67 10.42 -2.54
C ASP A 103 14.78 10.61 -1.49
N GLN A 104 14.52 10.27 -0.23
CA GLN A 104 15.51 10.32 0.86
C GLN A 104 16.30 9.03 1.02
N LEU A 105 15.89 7.95 0.34
CA LEU A 105 16.63 6.69 0.37
C LEU A 105 17.88 6.76 -0.52
N SER A 106 18.89 5.97 -0.17
CA SER A 106 20.00 5.74 -1.10
C SER A 106 19.49 5.04 -2.37
N SER A 107 20.16 5.25 -3.51
CA SER A 107 19.75 4.63 -4.77
C SER A 107 19.64 3.11 -4.67
N ALA A 108 20.57 2.47 -3.95
CA ALA A 108 20.54 1.04 -3.70
C ALA A 108 19.31 0.62 -2.88
N LYS A 109 18.96 1.37 -1.83
CA LYS A 109 17.79 1.06 -0.99
C LYS A 109 16.48 1.33 -1.73
N LYS A 110 16.40 2.39 -2.53
CA LYS A 110 15.25 2.67 -3.38
C LYS A 110 14.98 1.52 -4.35
N GLU A 111 16.03 1.02 -5.01
CA GLU A 111 15.94 -0.11 -5.93
C GLU A 111 15.57 -1.43 -5.23
N GLU A 112 16.12 -1.68 -4.04
CA GLU A 112 15.71 -2.81 -3.20
C GLU A 112 14.20 -2.75 -2.88
N MET A 113 13.71 -1.58 -2.46
CA MET A 113 12.30 -1.42 -2.12
C MET A 113 11.38 -1.55 -3.34
N LYS A 114 11.79 -1.06 -4.50
CA LYS A 114 11.06 -1.26 -5.76
C LYS A 114 10.89 -2.74 -6.07
N LYS A 115 11.95 -3.55 -5.91
CA LYS A 115 11.87 -5.01 -6.10
C LYS A 115 10.93 -5.68 -5.12
N VAL A 116 10.97 -5.27 -3.84
CA VAL A 116 10.03 -5.77 -2.83
C VAL A 116 8.58 -5.44 -3.21
N GLU A 117 8.30 -4.22 -3.69
CA GLU A 117 6.97 -3.85 -4.18
C GLU A 117 6.56 -4.67 -5.41
N MET A 118 7.48 -4.89 -6.36
CA MET A 118 7.25 -5.73 -7.54
C MET A 118 6.96 -7.19 -7.19
N GLU A 119 7.57 -7.72 -6.14
CA GLU A 119 7.33 -9.09 -5.66
C GLU A 119 6.00 -9.19 -4.90
N LEU A 120 5.63 -8.14 -4.16
CA LEU A 120 4.40 -8.12 -3.37
C LEU A 120 3.13 -7.82 -4.18
N GLN A 121 3.24 -7.04 -5.27
CA GLN A 121 2.07 -6.55 -6.00
C GLN A 121 1.11 -7.66 -6.48
N PRO A 122 1.56 -8.80 -7.03
CA PRO A 122 0.63 -9.86 -7.45
C PRO A 122 -0.20 -10.44 -6.29
N TYR A 123 0.38 -10.50 -5.09
CA TYR A 123 -0.37 -10.91 -3.89
C TYR A 123 -1.42 -9.86 -3.51
N PHE A 124 -1.07 -8.57 -3.60
CA PHE A 124 -2.05 -7.51 -3.36
C PHE A 124 -3.16 -7.48 -4.39
N ASP A 125 -2.87 -7.74 -5.66
CA ASP A 125 -3.90 -7.83 -6.71
C ASP A 125 -4.86 -8.99 -6.41
N LYS A 126 -4.33 -10.17 -6.10
CA LYS A 126 -5.12 -11.36 -5.71
C LYS A 126 -6.01 -11.09 -4.51
N LEU A 127 -5.46 -10.54 -3.43
CA LEU A 127 -6.20 -10.25 -2.19
C LEU A 127 -7.25 -9.14 -2.34
N ASN A 128 -7.14 -8.32 -3.40
CA ASN A 128 -8.14 -7.32 -3.77
C ASN A 128 -9.15 -7.85 -4.81
N GLY A 129 -9.03 -9.11 -5.24
CA GLY A 129 -9.89 -9.70 -6.27
C GLY A 129 -9.66 -9.11 -7.66
N HIS A 130 -8.48 -8.54 -7.91
CA HIS A 130 -8.07 -7.99 -9.20
C HIS A 130 -7.29 -9.01 -10.01
N LYS A 131 -7.21 -8.81 -11.33
CA LYS A 131 -6.24 -9.48 -12.19
C LYS A 131 -4.83 -9.07 -11.77
N SER A 132 -3.85 -9.95 -11.91
CA SER A 132 -2.44 -9.63 -11.66
C SER A 132 -1.98 -8.50 -12.58
N SER A 133 -1.61 -7.35 -12.01
CA SER A 133 -1.11 -6.22 -12.78
C SER A 133 0.18 -6.58 -13.51
N LYS A 134 0.98 -7.48 -12.93
CA LYS A 134 2.20 -8.03 -13.56
C LYS A 134 1.90 -8.83 -14.83
N GLU A 135 0.74 -9.44 -14.94
CA GLU A 135 0.33 -10.23 -16.11
C GLU A 135 -0.37 -9.38 -17.17
N VAL A 136 -1.10 -8.34 -16.75
CA VAL A 136 -1.89 -7.49 -17.65
C VAL A 136 -1.06 -6.35 -18.26
N LEU A 137 -0.06 -5.87 -17.54
CA LEU A 137 0.82 -4.78 -17.98
C LEU A 137 2.02 -5.31 -18.75
N THR A 138 2.58 -4.49 -19.64
CA THR A 138 3.92 -4.75 -20.18
C THR A 138 4.97 -4.62 -19.06
N SER A 139 6.18 -5.17 -19.25
CA SER A 139 7.26 -5.00 -18.27
C SER A 139 7.56 -3.53 -17.97
N GLU A 140 7.52 -2.67 -19.01
CA GLU A 140 7.73 -1.23 -18.86
C GLU A 140 6.59 -0.57 -18.06
N GLU A 141 5.34 -0.90 -18.38
CA GLU A 141 4.18 -0.38 -17.64
C GLU A 141 4.18 -0.87 -16.19
N TYR A 142 4.62 -2.09 -15.92
CA TYR A 142 4.72 -2.62 -14.57
C TYR A 142 5.79 -1.90 -13.74
N GLU A 143 6.96 -1.61 -14.34
CA GLU A 143 7.96 -0.78 -13.68
C GLU A 143 7.47 0.65 -13.42
N GLN A 144 6.80 1.27 -14.40
CA GLN A 144 6.18 2.58 -14.23
C GLN A 144 5.11 2.58 -13.14
N TYR A 145 4.38 1.47 -12.97
CA TYR A 145 3.38 1.33 -11.91
C TYR A 145 4.03 1.39 -10.53
N MET A 146 5.15 0.70 -10.33
CA MET A 146 5.89 0.75 -9.06
C MET A 146 6.43 2.16 -8.79
N GLU A 147 6.99 2.83 -9.80
CA GLU A 147 7.45 4.22 -9.66
C GLU A 147 6.31 5.18 -9.31
N ALA A 148 5.11 4.95 -9.86
CA ALA A 148 3.91 5.72 -9.52
C ALA A 148 3.50 5.50 -8.06
N LEU A 149 3.47 4.25 -7.58
CA LEU A 149 3.17 3.92 -6.17
C LEU A 149 4.17 4.55 -5.19
N MET A 150 5.47 4.43 -5.48
CA MET A 150 6.54 5.04 -4.67
C MET A 150 6.48 6.57 -4.71
N SER A 151 6.16 7.15 -5.87
CA SER A 151 5.96 8.60 -6.02
C SER A 151 4.77 9.09 -5.23
N TYR A 152 3.64 8.38 -5.29
CA TYR A 152 2.45 8.71 -4.52
C TYR A 152 2.75 8.72 -3.01
N GLN A 153 3.40 7.68 -2.48
CA GLN A 153 3.83 7.64 -1.07
C GLN A 153 4.77 8.79 -0.70
N THR A 154 5.74 9.10 -1.57
CA THR A 154 6.65 10.23 -1.37
C THR A 154 5.87 11.54 -1.24
N VAL A 155 4.89 11.77 -2.13
CA VAL A 155 4.05 12.97 -2.06
C VAL A 155 3.22 13.00 -0.77
N LEU A 156 2.66 11.88 -0.31
CA LEU A 156 1.94 11.84 0.96
C LEU A 156 2.80 12.30 2.13
N VAL A 157 4.07 11.89 2.19
CA VAL A 157 5.02 12.37 3.21
C VAL A 157 5.24 13.89 3.09
N LYS A 158 5.46 14.39 1.87
CA LYS A 158 5.68 15.84 1.65
C LYS A 158 4.45 16.68 1.98
N ALA A 159 3.25 16.15 1.73
CA ALA A 159 1.98 16.77 2.09
C ALA A 159 1.62 16.59 3.57
N LYS A 160 2.39 15.79 4.34
CA LYS A 160 2.10 15.41 5.72
C LYS A 160 0.69 14.82 5.88
N SER A 161 0.25 14.06 4.88
CA SER A 161 -1.07 13.44 4.88
C SER A 161 -1.02 11.97 5.29
N SER A 162 -2.00 11.58 6.09
CA SER A 162 -2.22 10.19 6.52
C SER A 162 -3.11 9.39 5.57
N GLY A 163 -3.64 10.00 4.50
CA GLY A 163 -4.62 9.35 3.62
C GLY A 163 -4.70 9.97 2.24
N GLY A 164 -5.77 9.63 1.50
CA GLY A 164 -6.02 10.19 0.18
C GLY A 164 -6.09 11.72 0.24
N ILE A 165 -5.30 12.37 -0.61
CA ILE A 165 -5.22 13.83 -0.71
C ILE A 165 -5.77 14.29 -2.05
N THR A 166 -6.21 15.54 -2.07
CA THR A 166 -6.56 16.25 -3.31
C THR A 166 -5.34 16.99 -3.84
N VAL A 167 -5.31 17.25 -5.15
CA VAL A 167 -4.21 17.99 -5.81
C VAL A 167 -4.01 19.37 -5.17
N GLU A 168 -5.08 19.98 -4.66
CA GLU A 168 -5.04 21.27 -3.97
C GLU A 168 -4.27 21.23 -2.64
N GLU A 169 -4.24 20.07 -1.97
CA GLU A 169 -3.55 19.85 -0.70
C GLU A 169 -2.06 19.49 -0.91
N VAL A 170 -1.66 19.16 -2.13
CA VAL A 170 -0.28 18.82 -2.48
C VAL A 170 0.56 20.10 -2.59
N PRO A 171 1.75 20.16 -1.96
CA PRO A 171 2.65 21.31 -2.14
C PRO A 171 3.01 21.51 -3.61
N GLU A 172 3.11 22.77 -4.06
CA GLU A 172 3.25 23.12 -5.49
C GLU A 172 4.37 22.34 -6.19
N ALA A 173 5.52 22.17 -5.53
CA ALA A 173 6.67 21.43 -6.05
C ALA A 173 6.40 19.94 -6.37
N TYR A 174 5.31 19.37 -5.85
CA TYR A 174 4.98 17.95 -5.98
C TYR A 174 3.66 17.70 -6.74
N LYS A 175 2.92 18.74 -7.14
CA LYS A 175 1.61 18.59 -7.81
C LYS A 175 1.70 17.83 -9.10
N GLU A 176 2.64 18.17 -9.98
CA GLU A 176 2.78 17.49 -11.28
C GLU A 176 3.13 16.00 -11.08
N ARG A 177 4.02 15.70 -10.13
CA ARG A 177 4.38 14.32 -9.78
C ARG A 177 3.17 13.54 -9.26
N PHE A 178 2.38 14.15 -8.38
CA PHE A 178 1.17 13.55 -7.84
C PHE A 178 0.15 13.23 -8.94
N ILE A 179 -0.14 14.20 -9.81
CA ILE A 179 -1.07 14.04 -10.93
C ILE A 179 -0.64 12.90 -11.85
N LYS A 180 0.65 12.84 -12.23
CA LYS A 180 1.16 11.77 -13.08
C LYS A 180 1.05 10.39 -12.41
N ALA A 181 1.38 10.31 -11.11
CA ALA A 181 1.26 9.08 -10.35
C ALA A 181 -0.20 8.60 -10.27
N GLU A 182 -1.13 9.50 -9.91
CA GLU A 182 -2.56 9.17 -9.84
C GLU A 182 -3.11 8.74 -11.20
N GLN A 183 -2.82 9.47 -12.27
CA GLN A 183 -3.27 9.12 -13.62
C GLN A 183 -2.80 7.73 -14.05
N PHE A 184 -1.55 7.38 -13.76
CA PHE A 184 -1.02 6.07 -14.10
C PHE A 184 -1.61 4.97 -13.22
N MET A 185 -1.81 5.24 -11.92
CA MET A 185 -2.50 4.31 -11.02
C MET A 185 -3.95 4.06 -11.45
N GLU A 186 -4.67 5.09 -11.88
CA GLU A 186 -6.04 4.97 -12.43
C GLU A 186 -6.05 4.16 -13.74
N TYR A 187 -5.08 4.38 -14.63
CA TYR A 187 -4.90 3.58 -15.84
C TYR A 187 -4.71 2.09 -15.54
N VAL A 188 -3.87 1.75 -14.55
CA VAL A 188 -3.67 0.37 -14.12
C VAL A 188 -4.94 -0.19 -13.47
N ASP A 189 -5.61 0.58 -12.62
CA ASP A 189 -6.86 0.20 -11.95
C ASP A 189 -7.97 -0.17 -12.96
N GLU A 190 -8.08 0.56 -14.08
CA GLU A 190 -9.02 0.23 -15.16
C GLU A 190 -8.69 -1.09 -15.88
N LYS A 191 -7.41 -1.49 -15.92
CA LYS A 191 -6.96 -2.73 -16.56
C LYS A 191 -7.14 -3.97 -15.69
N VAL A 192 -6.97 -3.84 -14.38
CA VAL A 192 -6.93 -4.98 -13.44
C VAL A 192 -8.29 -5.33 -12.84
N ARG A 193 -9.26 -4.41 -12.88
CA ARG A 193 -10.64 -4.63 -12.43
C ARG A 193 -11.48 -5.50 -13.38
#